data_AF-A0A510V1T2-F1
#
_entry.id   AF-A0A510V1T2-F1
#
_cell.length_a   1.000
_cell.length_b   1.000
_cell.length_c   1.000
_cell.angle_alpha   90.00
_cell.angle_beta   90.00
_cell.angle_gamma   90.00
#
_symmetry.space_group_name_H-M   'P 1'
#
loop_
_entity.id
_entity.type
_entity.pdbx_description
1 polymer ?
#
loop_
_entity_poly.entity_id
_entity_poly.type
_entity_poly.pdbx_seq_one_letter_code
_entity_poly.pdbx_strand_id
1 'polypeptide(L)'
;MAAEVSAADGAIKRGADVVARTRGELQSELSALEGKLAGIGSHWQGQGAIAFNQLMVRWRDDASKIVSALNEFEANLLQSQSSYTASDDTQSSTFSRLSGRLG
;
A
#
# COMPACT_ATOMS: atom_id res chain seq x y z
N MET A 1 28.14 -3.54 0.55
CA MET A 1 27.37 -3.36 -0.70
C MET A 1 26.42 -4.53 -0.96
N ALA A 2 26.81 -5.67 -1.57
CA ALA A 2 25.86 -6.75 -1.90
C ALA A 2 25.03 -7.30 -0.71
N ALA A 3 25.64 -7.48 0.46
CA ALA A 3 24.92 -7.93 1.68
C ALA A 3 23.95 -6.86 2.24
N GLU A 4 24.26 -5.57 2.05
CA GLU A 4 23.39 -4.46 2.48
C GLU A 4 22.20 -4.30 1.54
N VAL A 5 22.39 -4.50 0.22
CA VAL A 5 21.31 -4.52 -0.77
C VAL A 5 20.34 -5.68 -0.49
N SER A 6 20.86 -6.88 -0.25
CA SER A 6 20.03 -8.04 0.11
C SER A 6 19.24 -7.84 1.41
N ALA A 7 19.84 -7.20 2.42
CA ALA A 7 19.17 -6.86 3.66
C ALA A 7 18.07 -5.80 3.46
N ALA A 8 18.32 -4.78 2.64
CA ALA A 8 17.35 -3.76 2.26
C ALA A 8 16.18 -4.35 1.47
N ASP A 9 16.46 -5.24 0.51
CA ASP A 9 15.45 -5.96 -0.28
C ASP A 9 14.52 -6.81 0.59
N GLY A 10 15.09 -7.48 1.60
CA GLY A 10 14.30 -8.23 2.57
C GLY A 10 13.46 -7.33 3.48
N ALA A 11 13.96 -6.14 3.84
CA ALA A 11 13.22 -5.18 4.64
C ALA A 11 12.05 -4.54 3.87
N ILE A 12 12.26 -4.18 2.60
CA ILE A 12 11.21 -3.60 1.74
C ILE A 12 10.08 -4.59 1.51
N LYS A 13 10.39 -5.86 1.19
CA LYS A 13 9.37 -6.91 1.03
C LYS A 13 8.53 -7.09 2.29
N ARG A 14 9.18 -7.20 3.45
CA ARG A 14 8.47 -7.28 4.74
C ARG A 14 7.60 -6.05 4.99
N GLY A 15 8.08 -4.86 4.63
CA GLY A 15 7.30 -3.63 4.72
C GLY A 15 6.06 -3.67 3.83
N ALA A 16 6.20 -4.08 2.58
CA ALA A 16 5.09 -4.25 1.63
C ALA A 16 4.07 -5.28 2.15
N ASP A 17 4.52 -6.42 2.66
CA ASP A 17 3.64 -7.45 3.25
C ASP A 17 2.85 -6.92 4.45
N VAL A 18 3.50 -6.15 5.33
CA VAL A 18 2.85 -5.50 6.48
C VAL A 18 1.80 -4.50 5.99
N VAL A 19 2.11 -3.68 4.99
CA VAL A 19 1.16 -2.72 4.41
C VAL A 19 -0.04 -3.44 3.80
N ALA A 20 0.19 -4.52 3.05
CA ALA A 20 -0.87 -5.33 2.45
C ALA A 20 -1.79 -5.94 3.50
N ARG A 21 -1.22 -6.45 4.60
CA ARG A 21 -1.98 -6.97 5.74
C ARG A 21 -2.80 -5.88 6.41
N THR A 22 -2.17 -4.76 6.78
CA THR A 22 -2.83 -3.63 7.43
C THR A 22 -3.95 -3.07 6.56
N ARG A 23 -3.77 -3.03 5.24
CA ARG A 23 -4.83 -2.64 4.29
C ARG A 23 -6.03 -3.59 4.37
N GLY A 24 -5.80 -4.90 4.41
CA GLY A 24 -6.88 -5.89 4.55
C GLY A 24 -7.62 -5.75 5.88
N GLU A 25 -6.89 -5.58 6.98
CA GLU A 25 -7.46 -5.34 8.31
C GLU A 25 -8.30 -4.06 8.32
N LEU A 26 -7.75 -2.95 7.79
CA LEU A 26 -8.45 -1.68 7.69
C LEU A 26 -9.71 -1.78 6.82
N GLN A 27 -9.65 -2.47 5.69
CA GLN A 27 -10.82 -2.65 4.82
C GLN A 27 -11.93 -3.41 5.54
N SER A 28 -11.58 -4.45 6.32
CA SER A 28 -12.53 -5.16 7.17
C SER A 28 -13.16 -4.27 8.24
N GLU A 29 -12.36 -3.43 8.92
CA GLU A 29 -12.86 -2.48 9.91
C GLU A 29 -13.79 -1.43 9.31
N LEU A 30 -13.42 -0.88 8.14
CA LEU A 30 -14.23 0.09 7.41
C LEU A 30 -15.59 -0.49 7.02
N SER A 31 -15.63 -1.72 6.49
CA SER A 31 -16.88 -2.41 6.18
C SER A 31 -17.70 -2.73 7.43
N ALA A 32 -17.06 -3.12 8.53
CA ALA A 32 -17.77 -3.38 9.78
C ALA A 32 -18.42 -2.10 10.35
N LEU A 33 -17.73 -0.97 10.28
CA LEU A 33 -18.27 0.32 10.72
C LEU A 33 -19.37 0.82 9.78
N GLU A 34 -19.23 0.63 8.47
CA GLU A 34 -20.29 0.91 7.50
C GLU A 34 -21.58 0.15 7.83
N GLY A 35 -21.48 -1.15 8.14
CA GLY A 35 -22.63 -1.96 8.55
C GLY A 35 -23.30 -1.47 9.83
N LYS A 36 -22.51 -1.05 10.84
CA LYS A 36 -23.04 -0.45 12.07
C LYS A 36 -23.78 0.87 11.79
N LEU A 37 -23.19 1.73 10.95
CA LEU A 37 -23.81 2.99 10.54
C LEU A 37 -25.12 2.75 9.80
N ALA A 38 -25.16 1.81 8.85
CA ALA A 38 -26.37 1.43 8.11
C ALA A 38 -27.49 0.93 9.03
N GLY A 39 -27.15 0.14 10.06
CA GLY A 39 -28.10 -0.30 11.08
C GLY A 39 -28.78 0.87 11.80
N ILE A 40 -28.00 1.88 12.22
CA ILE A 40 -28.52 3.08 12.90
C ILE A 40 -29.35 3.94 11.94
N GLY A 41 -28.85 4.13 10.70
CA GLY A 41 -29.50 4.97 9.69
C GLY A 41 -30.88 4.47 9.27
N SER A 42 -31.16 3.16 9.43
CA SER A 42 -32.48 2.59 9.16
C SER A 42 -33.62 3.21 9.99
N HIS A 43 -33.29 3.85 11.12
CA HIS A 43 -34.24 4.53 11.98
C HIS A 43 -34.49 6.00 11.60
N TRP A 44 -33.66 6.59 10.73
CA TRP A 44 -33.80 8.00 10.35
C TRP A 44 -34.74 8.15 9.16
N GLN A 45 -35.70 9.05 9.28
CA GLN A 45 -36.70 9.35 8.25
C GLN A 45 -36.71 10.86 7.94
N GLY A 46 -37.23 11.22 6.77
CA GLY A 46 -37.30 12.62 6.32
C GLY A 46 -35.91 13.24 6.11
N GLN A 47 -35.71 14.46 6.63
CA GLN A 47 -34.45 15.19 6.45
C GLN A 47 -33.23 14.47 7.06
N GLY A 48 -33.42 13.69 8.13
CA GLY A 48 -32.35 12.88 8.73
C GLY A 48 -31.84 11.79 7.79
N ALA A 49 -32.73 11.17 7.01
CA ALA A 49 -32.36 10.17 6.01
C ALA A 49 -31.48 10.78 4.90
N ILE A 50 -31.76 12.03 4.49
CA ILE A 50 -30.97 12.73 3.47
C ILE A 50 -29.55 12.98 3.98
N ALA A 51 -29.42 13.53 5.20
CA ALA A 51 -28.12 13.76 5.83
C ALA A 51 -27.33 12.46 6.04
N PHE A 52 -28.01 11.36 6.41
CA PHE A 52 -27.39 10.04 6.52
C PHE A 52 -26.82 9.55 5.20
N ASN A 53 -27.60 9.64 4.11
CA ASN A 53 -27.14 9.21 2.80
C ASN A 53 -25.90 9.99 2.36
N GLN A 54 -25.86 11.29 2.61
CA GLN A 54 -24.66 12.12 2.34
C GLN A 54 -23.45 11.67 3.17
N LEU A 55 -23.66 11.37 4.46
CA LEU A 55 -22.61 10.83 5.33
C LEU A 55 -22.08 9.49 4.79
N MET A 56 -22.96 8.59 4.37
CA MET A 56 -22.57 7.27 3.85
C MET A 56 -21.80 7.36 2.52
N VAL A 57 -22.15 8.30 1.65
CA VAL A 57 -21.38 8.58 0.43
C VAL A 57 -19.97 9.04 0.81
N ARG A 58 -19.86 10.02 1.71
CA ARG A 58 -18.56 10.54 2.14
C ARG A 58 -17.73 9.49 2.87
N TRP A 59 -18.36 8.66 3.70
CA TRP A 59 -17.74 7.53 4.37
C TRP A 59 -17.04 6.60 3.36
N ARG A 60 -17.78 6.16 2.34
CA ARG A 60 -17.26 5.29 1.28
C ARG A 60 -16.14 5.95 0.48
N ASP A 61 -16.27 7.23 0.17
CA ASP A 61 -15.24 7.98 -0.55
C ASP A 61 -13.95 8.06 0.26
N ASP A 62 -14.05 8.40 1.55
CA ASP A 62 -12.87 8.52 2.42
C ASP A 62 -12.25 7.14 2.71
N ALA A 63 -13.06 6.10 2.90
CA ALA A 63 -12.60 4.71 2.99
C ALA A 63 -11.80 4.28 1.75
N SER A 64 -12.33 4.57 0.55
CA SER A 64 -11.69 4.26 -0.73
C SER A 64 -10.35 4.99 -0.89
N LYS A 65 -10.26 6.27 -0.49
CA LYS A 65 -9.02 7.04 -0.53
C LYS A 65 -7.93 6.42 0.34
N ILE A 66 -8.28 6.00 1.57
CA ILE A 66 -7.29 5.42 2.48
C ILE A 66 -6.77 4.08 1.93
N VAL A 67 -7.67 3.19 1.47
CA VAL A 67 -7.29 1.90 0.88
C VAL A 67 -6.41 2.11 -0.37
N SER A 68 -6.76 3.08 -1.20
CA SER A 68 -5.99 3.42 -2.40
C SER A 68 -4.60 3.97 -2.07
N ALA A 69 -4.48 4.83 -1.06
CA ALA A 69 -3.19 5.34 -0.61
C ALA A 69 -2.27 4.21 -0.08
N LEU A 70 -2.84 3.21 0.61
CA LEU A 70 -2.07 2.03 1.06
C LEU A 70 -1.65 1.13 -0.12
N ASN A 71 -2.48 0.98 -1.15
CA ASN A 71 -2.09 0.30 -2.40
C ASN A 71 -0.92 1.01 -3.08
N GLU A 72 -1.01 2.33 -3.21
CA GLU A 72 0.02 3.15 -3.86
C GLU A 72 1.34 3.12 -3.05
N PHE A 73 1.24 3.17 -1.72
CA PHE A 73 2.41 3.05 -0.84
C PHE A 73 3.11 1.69 -0.99
N GLU A 74 2.36 0.58 -1.01
CA GLU A 74 2.92 -0.75 -1.28
C GLU A 74 3.58 -0.82 -2.65
N ALA A 75 2.92 -0.32 -3.70
CA ALA A 75 3.46 -0.31 -5.05
C ALA A 75 4.78 0.50 -5.13
N ASN A 76 4.83 1.67 -4.48
CA ASN A 76 6.02 2.51 -4.42
C ASN A 76 7.18 1.83 -3.67
N LEU A 77 6.89 1.07 -2.62
CA LEU A 77 7.89 0.25 -1.93
C LEU A 77 8.48 -0.81 -2.87
N LEU A 78 7.63 -1.59 -3.54
CA LEU A 78 8.07 -2.65 -4.46
C LEU A 78 8.82 -2.09 -5.69
N GLN A 79 8.39 -0.94 -6.21
CA GLN A 79 9.07 -0.29 -7.33
C GLN A 79 10.45 0.25 -6.92
N SER A 80 10.56 0.81 -5.71
CA SER A 80 11.85 1.25 -5.17
C SER A 80 12.81 0.07 -5.08
N GLN A 81 12.36 -1.07 -4.58
CA GLN A 81 13.15 -2.31 -4.55
C GLN A 81 13.65 -2.70 -5.95
N SER A 82 12.75 -2.84 -6.92
CA SER A 82 13.11 -3.21 -8.30
C SER A 82 14.17 -2.28 -8.90
N SER A 83 14.03 -0.97 -8.63
CA SER A 83 14.97 0.05 -9.11
C SER A 83 16.36 -0.08 -8.47
N TYR A 84 16.42 -0.40 -7.17
CA TYR A 84 17.68 -0.64 -6.47
C TYR A 84 18.40 -1.89 -7.01
N THR A 85 17.69 -3.02 -7.14
CA THR A 85 18.27 -4.27 -7.67
C THR A 85 18.80 -4.07 -9.10
N ALA A 86 18.03 -3.41 -9.99
CA ALA A 86 18.44 -3.18 -11.37
C ALA A 86 19.69 -2.26 -11.49
N SER A 87 19.82 -1.28 -10.59
CA SER A 87 20.98 -0.39 -10.54
C SER A 87 22.26 -1.15 -10.12
N ASP A 88 22.15 -2.02 -9.12
CA ASP A 88 23.25 -2.83 -8.61
C ASP A 88 23.74 -3.86 -9.65
N ASP A 89 22.81 -4.58 -10.29
CA ASP A 89 23.13 -5.53 -11.38
C ASP A 89 23.87 -4.87 -12.54
N THR A 90 23.46 -3.63 -12.89
CA THR A 90 24.11 -2.84 -13.94
C THR A 90 25.53 -2.44 -13.56
N GLN A 91 25.75 -1.99 -12.32
CA GLN A 91 27.08 -1.64 -11.82
C GLN A 91 27.99 -2.86 -11.72
N SER A 92 27.50 -3.96 -11.15
CA SER A 92 28.23 -5.23 -11.04
C SER A 92 28.66 -5.76 -12.42
N SER A 93 27.75 -5.73 -13.39
CA SER A 93 28.04 -6.12 -14.78
C SER A 93 29.11 -5.23 -15.42
N THR A 94 29.06 -3.92 -15.17
CA THR A 94 30.04 -2.96 -15.67
C THR A 94 31.42 -3.20 -15.06
N PHE A 95 31.48 -3.43 -13.75
CA PHE A 95 32.73 -3.69 -13.02
C PHE A 95 33.35 -5.02 -13.46
N SER A 96 32.54 -6.07 -13.64
CA SER A 96 32.98 -7.37 -14.14
C SER A 96 33.58 -7.27 -15.54
N ARG A 97 32.95 -6.49 -16.43
CA ARG A 97 33.48 -6.23 -17.78
C ARG A 97 34.78 -5.44 -17.75
N LEU A 98 34.91 -4.46 -16.85
CA LEU A 98 36.14 -3.69 -16.69
C LEU A 98 37.27 -4.57 -16.15
N SER A 99 37.02 -5.38 -15.13
CA SER A 99 38.00 -6.31 -14.57
C SER A 99 38.48 -7.34 -15.60
N GLY A 100 37.58 -7.87 -16.44
CA GLY A 100 37.95 -8.80 -17.51
C GLY A 100 38.74 -8.18 -18.66
N ARG A 101 38.77 -6.83 -18.76
CA ARG A 101 39.60 -6.10 -19.73
C ARG A 101 40.96 -5.67 -19.20
N LEU A 102 41.12 -5.67 -17.87
CA LEU A 102 42.34 -5.25 -17.18
C LEU A 102 43.19 -6.45 -16.73
N GLY A 103 42.70 -7.68 -16.86
CA GLY A 103 43.45 -8.92 -16.67
C GLY A 103 43.64 -9.69 -17.97
#